data_AF-A0A1B8G2X8-F1
#
_entry.id   AF-A0A1B8G2X8-F1
#
_cell.length_a   1.000
_cell.length_b   1.000
_cell.length_c   1.000
_cell.angle_alpha   90.00
_cell.angle_beta   90.00
_cell.angle_gamma   90.00
#
_symmetry.space_group_name_H-M   'P 1'
#
loop_
_entity.id
_entity.type
_entity.pdbx_description
1 polymer ?
#
loop_
_entity_poly.entity_id
_entity_poly.type
_entity_poly.pdbx_seq_one_letter_code
_entity_poly.pdbx_strand_id
1 'polypeptide(L)'
;MSSAKKEIFFAPTVPIPLAPVSVSERIKQLKLLLDDANPQAERIEQRSNIRAAIAAYENGTITGETETYFMDGVQVTREEAMNGTMWAWSEGGLSFQLVQKAVYGHGHYGPDYHEAAAATGPSILFPRPTVNLRLVIKLPVSIVNDRYILGRFTTKPFARRATLFEDAVVRCVHYGFTNIKPPIARIFFVKGVSWPFLRYRMLRHGYLSLPVHLEDIEQGSLKGVWMIDDPSLKPDIVFYFAHGGGFSMGSAYFYLEFLLVTLELLRSKFSNPAIFALDYSLAPESPFPSQVEQALAGYKYLLATKNVPPSRICIAGDSAGGTIMLSLLLRLTRPNVGGRVSGELNGNAKSVSAESNKPGMACLISPWATLVSPAHRDTESDYLDAFRLHVFAHGYVGRKGSVYDPVASPGSCKDVDWWRQAAPQKGFAISYGSEEVLASDIRDLVELLHSSGVRVVADEDEGEVHAWPVAGLFLGSTKESRIRGARRMVDRIAGLMVEA
;
A
#
# COMPACT_ATOMS: atom_id res chain seq x y z
N MET A 1 -5.14 16.57 31.86
CA MET A 1 -5.50 15.22 31.39
C MET A 1 -4.91 15.06 30.00
N SER A 2 -3.92 14.18 29.85
CA SER A 2 -3.25 13.90 28.58
C SER A 2 -4.27 13.38 27.56
N SER A 3 -4.53 14.15 26.50
CA SER A 3 -5.23 13.65 25.32
C SER A 3 -4.31 12.61 24.68
N ALA A 4 -4.55 11.33 24.94
CA ALA A 4 -3.88 10.25 24.21
C ALA A 4 -4.07 10.51 22.69
N LYS A 5 -2.99 10.89 21.99
CA LYS A 5 -3.02 11.04 20.53
C LYS A 5 -3.45 9.68 19.96
N LYS A 6 -4.51 9.66 19.15
CA LYS A 6 -5.01 8.42 18.52
C LYS A 6 -3.92 7.85 17.61
N GLU A 7 -3.57 6.57 17.79
CA GLU A 7 -2.68 5.84 16.89
C GLU A 7 -3.23 5.86 15.46
N ILE A 8 -2.42 6.33 14.50
CA ILE A 8 -2.80 6.41 13.09
C ILE A 8 -2.92 4.99 12.52
N PHE A 9 -4.14 4.54 12.27
CA PHE A 9 -4.41 3.24 11.68
C PHE A 9 -5.59 3.31 10.72
N PHE A 10 -5.42 2.73 9.54
CA PHE A 10 -6.46 2.61 8.51
C PHE A 10 -6.80 1.15 8.40
N ALA A 11 -8.00 0.65 8.70
CA ALA A 11 -8.38 -0.76 8.47
C ALA A 11 -8.46 -1.07 6.96
N PRO A 12 -8.33 -2.33 6.50
CA PRO A 12 -8.08 -2.67 5.09
C PRO A 12 -9.11 -2.15 4.07
N THR A 13 -8.68 -2.18 2.80
CA THR A 13 -9.25 -1.51 1.62
C THR A 13 -10.67 -1.97 1.25
N VAL A 14 -11.12 -3.12 1.76
CA VAL A 14 -12.44 -3.74 1.55
C VAL A 14 -12.95 -4.20 2.93
N PRO A 15 -14.25 -4.11 3.26
CA PRO A 15 -14.73 -4.43 4.61
C PRO A 15 -14.34 -5.85 5.00
N ILE A 16 -13.38 -5.99 5.92
CA ILE A 16 -13.15 -7.22 6.69
C ILE A 16 -14.37 -7.44 7.58
N PRO A 17 -14.73 -8.71 7.87
CA PRO A 17 -15.95 -9.07 8.58
C PRO A 17 -16.16 -8.15 9.74
N LEU A 18 -17.34 -7.57 9.67
CA LEU A 18 -17.84 -6.58 10.56
C LEU A 18 -17.68 -7.05 12.01
N ALA A 19 -17.36 -6.12 12.91
CA ALA A 19 -17.23 -6.42 14.33
C ALA A 19 -18.42 -7.27 14.80
N PRO A 20 -18.23 -8.27 15.68
CA PRO A 20 -19.32 -9.11 16.16
C PRO A 20 -20.44 -8.21 16.67
N VAL A 21 -21.65 -8.43 16.14
CA VAL A 21 -22.83 -7.62 16.48
C VAL A 21 -23.09 -7.78 17.97
N SER A 22 -23.03 -6.67 18.72
CA SER A 22 -23.44 -6.68 20.12
C SER A 22 -24.94 -6.91 20.20
N VAL A 23 -25.34 -8.17 20.44
CA VAL A 23 -26.74 -8.59 20.55
C VAL A 23 -27.48 -7.74 21.59
N SER A 24 -26.85 -7.47 22.74
CA SER A 24 -27.44 -6.66 23.81
C SER A 24 -27.69 -5.22 23.40
N GLU A 25 -26.80 -4.62 22.60
CA GLU A 25 -26.98 -3.26 22.10
C GLU A 25 -28.01 -3.22 20.97
N ARG A 26 -28.05 -4.25 20.11
CA ARG A 26 -29.06 -4.33 19.05
C ARG A 26 -30.48 -4.48 19.61
N ILE A 27 -30.66 -5.31 20.64
CA ILE A 27 -31.96 -5.46 21.31
C ILE A 27 -32.43 -4.10 21.89
N LYS A 28 -31.53 -3.30 22.47
CA LYS A 28 -31.89 -1.96 22.97
C LYS A 28 -32.36 -1.05 21.83
N GLN A 29 -31.67 -1.05 20.70
CA GLN A 29 -32.07 -0.27 19.52
C GLN A 29 -33.45 -0.70 19.00
N LEU A 30 -33.71 -2.01 18.90
CA LEU A 30 -35.02 -2.51 18.46
C LEU A 30 -36.14 -2.15 19.44
N LYS A 31 -35.87 -2.16 20.75
CA LYS A 31 -36.83 -1.71 21.77
C LYS A 31 -37.14 -0.22 21.65
N LEU A 32 -36.14 0.60 21.29
CA LEU A 32 -36.34 2.04 21.01
C LEU A 32 -37.22 2.28 19.78
N LEU A 33 -37.20 1.42 18.76
CA LEU A 33 -38.07 1.55 17.58
C LEU A 33 -39.53 1.18 17.88
N LEU A 34 -39.81 0.51 19.00
CA LEU A 34 -41.15 0.18 19.46
C LEU A 34 -41.74 1.23 20.42
N ASP A 35 -40.94 2.18 20.87
CA ASP A 35 -41.35 3.23 21.81
C ASP A 35 -41.99 4.40 21.07
N ASP A 36 -43.30 4.61 21.28
CA ASP A 36 -44.08 5.70 20.68
C ASP A 36 -43.56 7.10 21.04
N ALA A 37 -42.76 7.23 22.11
CA ALA A 37 -42.12 8.49 22.49
C ALA A 37 -40.82 8.77 21.70
N ASN A 38 -40.30 7.80 20.96
CA ASN A 38 -39.09 7.96 20.15
C ASN A 38 -39.40 8.62 18.80
N PRO A 39 -38.70 9.70 18.40
CA PRO A 39 -38.83 10.31 17.06
C PRO A 39 -38.56 9.36 15.88
N GLN A 40 -37.90 8.22 16.14
CA GLN A 40 -37.62 7.17 15.17
C GLN A 40 -38.51 5.92 15.35
N ALA A 41 -39.63 6.04 16.07
CA ALA A 41 -40.57 4.93 16.25
C ALA A 41 -41.02 4.37 14.89
N GLU A 42 -40.99 3.06 14.75
CA GLU A 42 -41.37 2.38 13.52
C GLU A 42 -42.89 2.19 13.41
N ARG A 43 -43.32 2.00 12.17
CA ARG A 43 -44.73 1.86 11.81
C ARG A 43 -45.38 0.68 12.55
N ILE A 44 -46.69 0.79 12.81
CA ILE A 44 -47.46 -0.22 13.55
C ILE A 44 -47.34 -1.60 12.87
N GLU A 45 -47.33 -1.63 11.55
CA GLU A 45 -47.23 -2.82 10.70
C GLU A 45 -45.89 -3.57 10.84
N GLN A 46 -44.83 -2.91 11.31
CA GLN A 46 -43.52 -3.53 11.55
C GLN A 46 -43.32 -3.99 13.00
N ARG A 47 -44.21 -3.63 13.92
CA ARG A 47 -44.03 -3.93 15.36
C ARG A 47 -44.05 -5.42 15.65
N SER A 48 -44.88 -6.19 14.97
CA SER A 48 -44.90 -7.65 15.09
C SER A 48 -43.57 -8.25 14.65
N ASN A 49 -43.02 -7.80 13.53
CA ASN A 49 -41.73 -8.25 12.99
C ASN A 49 -40.55 -7.86 13.89
N ILE A 50 -40.53 -6.62 14.39
CA ILE A 50 -39.48 -6.13 15.30
C ILE A 50 -39.50 -6.92 16.62
N ARG A 51 -40.68 -7.24 17.16
CA ARG A 51 -40.82 -8.09 18.35
C ARG A 51 -40.33 -9.51 18.08
N ALA A 52 -40.61 -10.07 16.91
CA ALA A 52 -40.10 -11.38 16.52
C ALA A 52 -38.57 -11.39 16.39
N ALA A 53 -37.98 -10.34 15.82
CA ALA A 53 -36.53 -10.16 15.79
C ALA A 53 -35.92 -10.04 17.19
N ILE A 54 -36.53 -9.27 18.11
CA ILE A 54 -36.07 -9.20 19.52
C ILE A 54 -36.11 -10.59 20.17
N ALA A 55 -37.22 -11.32 20.01
CA ALA A 55 -37.37 -12.66 20.55
C ALA A 55 -36.32 -13.64 19.97
N ALA A 56 -36.02 -13.52 18.68
CA ALA A 56 -35.00 -14.31 17.97
C ALA A 56 -33.55 -13.99 18.43
N TYR A 57 -33.29 -12.77 18.87
CA TYR A 57 -32.03 -12.41 19.51
C TYR A 57 -31.96 -12.90 20.97
N GLU A 58 -33.06 -12.78 21.73
CA GLU A 58 -33.13 -13.17 23.14
C GLU A 58 -33.07 -14.70 23.33
N ASN A 59 -33.62 -15.47 22.39
CA ASN A 59 -33.58 -16.94 22.39
C ASN A 59 -32.30 -17.51 21.72
N GLY A 60 -31.46 -16.67 21.13
CA GLY A 60 -30.23 -17.05 20.45
C GLY A 60 -30.40 -17.73 19.09
N THR A 61 -31.57 -17.66 18.45
CA THR A 61 -31.79 -18.24 17.11
C THR A 61 -31.15 -17.40 16.00
N ILE A 62 -30.87 -16.12 16.26
CA ILE A 62 -30.07 -15.26 15.37
C ILE A 62 -28.94 -14.56 16.13
N THR A 63 -27.80 -14.39 15.45
CA THR A 63 -26.61 -13.71 15.99
C THR A 63 -26.38 -12.33 15.37
N GLY A 64 -27.17 -11.96 14.34
CA GLY A 64 -26.99 -10.74 13.55
C GLY A 64 -25.87 -10.84 12.50
N GLU A 65 -25.19 -11.98 12.40
CA GLU A 65 -24.15 -12.22 11.40
C GLU A 65 -24.75 -12.67 10.06
N THR A 66 -25.76 -13.54 10.10
CA THR A 66 -26.52 -14.02 8.95
C THR A 66 -27.78 -13.19 8.69
N GLU A 67 -28.01 -12.86 7.43
CA GLU A 67 -29.21 -12.14 6.98
C GLU A 67 -30.46 -12.98 7.25
N THR A 68 -31.40 -12.43 8.01
CA THR A 68 -32.63 -13.09 8.46
C THR A 68 -33.83 -12.18 8.23
N TYR A 69 -34.95 -12.73 7.80
CA TYR A 69 -36.15 -11.98 7.46
C TYR A 69 -37.33 -12.37 8.35
N PHE A 70 -38.16 -11.39 8.70
CA PHE A 70 -39.39 -11.57 9.47
C PHE A 70 -40.56 -10.93 8.74
N MET A 71 -41.67 -11.65 8.65
CA MET A 71 -42.91 -11.17 8.04
C MET A 71 -44.09 -11.69 8.88
N ASP A 72 -45.01 -10.78 9.23
CA ASP A 72 -46.12 -11.01 10.15
C ASP A 72 -45.73 -11.65 11.51
N GLY A 73 -44.58 -11.24 12.05
CA GLY A 73 -44.07 -11.74 13.33
C GLY A 73 -43.49 -13.16 13.29
N VAL A 74 -43.25 -13.72 12.10
CA VAL A 74 -42.63 -15.04 11.91
C VAL A 74 -41.37 -14.92 11.07
N GLN A 75 -40.36 -15.76 11.35
CA GLN A 75 -39.16 -15.83 10.53
C GLN A 75 -39.48 -16.53 9.19
N VAL A 76 -39.08 -15.91 8.08
CA VAL A 76 -39.35 -16.38 6.71
C VAL A 76 -38.07 -16.47 5.89
N THR A 77 -38.12 -17.19 4.77
CA THR A 77 -37.03 -17.23 3.81
C THR A 77 -36.93 -15.93 3.02
N ARG A 78 -35.76 -15.66 2.41
CA ARG A 78 -35.54 -14.49 1.56
C ARG A 78 -36.51 -14.45 0.37
N GLU A 79 -36.79 -15.60 -0.23
CA GLU A 79 -37.69 -15.70 -1.39
C GLU A 79 -39.13 -15.35 -1.01
N GLU A 80 -39.61 -15.81 0.15
CA GLU A 80 -40.92 -15.44 0.70
C GLU A 80 -41.00 -13.96 1.08
N ALA A 81 -39.93 -13.39 1.64
CA ALA A 81 -39.88 -11.96 1.98
C ALA A 81 -39.89 -11.06 0.74
N MET A 82 -39.26 -11.48 -0.35
CA MET A 82 -39.14 -10.70 -1.59
C MET A 82 -40.36 -10.85 -2.52
N ASN A 83 -41.04 -12.00 -2.46
CA ASN A 83 -42.24 -12.28 -3.26
C ASN A 83 -43.54 -12.01 -2.49
N GLY A 84 -43.45 -11.69 -1.19
CA GLY A 84 -44.59 -11.40 -0.33
C GLY A 84 -45.23 -10.04 -0.61
N THR A 85 -46.54 -9.94 -0.38
CA THR A 85 -47.29 -8.69 -0.50
C THR A 85 -47.32 -7.89 0.81
N MET A 86 -46.71 -8.39 1.89
CA MET A 86 -46.71 -7.78 3.22
C MET A 86 -45.35 -7.15 3.55
N TRP A 87 -45.33 -6.32 4.61
CA TRP A 87 -44.12 -5.68 5.10
C TRP A 87 -43.18 -6.71 5.75
N ALA A 88 -41.94 -6.74 5.29
CA ALA A 88 -40.89 -7.58 5.86
C ALA A 88 -39.87 -6.73 6.64
N TRP A 89 -39.32 -7.32 7.70
CA TRP A 89 -38.19 -6.79 8.47
C TRP A 89 -36.97 -7.66 8.22
N SER A 90 -35.78 -7.06 8.19
CA SER A 90 -34.53 -7.81 8.01
C SER A 90 -33.51 -7.47 9.09
N GLU A 91 -32.78 -8.48 9.53
CA GLU A 91 -31.69 -8.38 10.50
C GLU A 91 -30.43 -9.06 9.94
N GLY A 92 -29.25 -8.51 10.22
CA GLY A 92 -27.97 -9.10 9.86
C GLY A 92 -27.58 -9.01 8.38
N GLY A 93 -26.41 -9.57 8.02
CA GLY A 93 -25.86 -9.50 6.66
C GLY A 93 -25.02 -8.25 6.34
N LEU A 94 -24.26 -8.30 5.24
CA LEU A 94 -23.29 -7.26 4.86
C LEU A 94 -23.96 -5.89 4.58
N SER A 95 -25.17 -5.90 4.00
CA SER A 95 -26.02 -4.74 3.73
C SER A 95 -26.43 -4.02 5.02
N PHE A 96 -26.94 -4.77 5.99
CA PHE A 96 -27.38 -4.25 7.28
C PHE A 96 -26.26 -3.57 8.08
N GLN A 97 -25.08 -4.18 8.05
CA GLN A 97 -23.95 -3.71 8.86
C GLN A 97 -23.16 -2.56 8.19
N LEU A 98 -23.35 -2.33 6.87
CA LEU A 98 -22.88 -1.14 6.15
C LEU A 98 -23.82 0.06 6.31
N VAL A 99 -25.10 -0.16 6.66
CA VAL A 99 -26.20 0.83 6.58
C VAL A 99 -26.66 1.31 7.98
N GLN A 100 -25.91 1.05 9.05
CA GLN A 100 -26.18 1.51 10.43
C GLN A 100 -26.32 3.05 10.63
N LYS A 101 -26.41 3.85 9.57
CA LYS A 101 -26.75 5.29 9.60
C LYS A 101 -28.03 5.67 8.84
N ALA A 102 -28.79 4.73 8.29
CA ALA A 102 -30.09 5.01 7.67
C ALA A 102 -31.12 3.94 8.08
N VAL A 103 -32.17 4.36 8.78
CA VAL A 103 -33.34 3.55 9.12
C VAL A 103 -34.10 3.24 7.83
N TYR A 104 -34.28 1.97 7.50
CA TYR A 104 -35.16 1.55 6.40
C TYR A 104 -36.23 0.59 6.93
N GLY A 105 -37.49 1.05 6.90
CA GLY A 105 -38.64 0.16 6.70
C GLY A 105 -38.83 -0.05 5.19
N HIS A 106 -38.80 -1.29 4.70
CA HIS A 106 -39.04 -1.60 3.29
C HIS A 106 -40.54 -1.75 3.01
N GLY A 107 -41.10 -0.85 2.20
CA GLY A 107 -42.49 -0.89 1.76
C GLY A 107 -42.73 -1.73 0.52
N HIS A 108 -44.02 -1.87 0.17
CA HIS A 108 -44.55 -2.64 -0.96
C HIS A 108 -43.63 -2.61 -2.20
N TYR A 109 -43.07 -3.76 -2.55
CA TYR A 109 -42.46 -3.99 -3.86
C TYR A 109 -43.58 -4.36 -4.83
N GLY A 110 -44.13 -3.36 -5.51
CA GLY A 110 -45.02 -3.60 -6.66
C GLY A 110 -44.25 -4.14 -7.87
N PRO A 111 -44.97 -4.65 -8.90
CA PRO A 111 -44.37 -5.19 -10.12
C PRO A 111 -43.46 -4.21 -10.89
N ASP A 112 -43.55 -2.91 -10.61
CA ASP A 112 -42.78 -1.85 -11.28
C ASP A 112 -41.32 -1.70 -10.78
N TYR A 113 -40.88 -2.45 -9.76
CA TYR A 113 -39.49 -2.36 -9.27
C TYR A 113 -38.47 -2.85 -10.30
N HIS A 114 -38.86 -3.79 -11.17
CA HIS A 114 -38.01 -4.29 -12.26
C HIS A 114 -37.94 -3.32 -13.45
N GLU A 115 -38.95 -2.46 -13.66
CA GLU A 115 -38.93 -1.46 -14.74
C GLU A 115 -38.11 -0.22 -14.39
N ALA A 116 -38.05 0.19 -13.12
CA ALA A 116 -37.24 1.33 -12.68
C ALA A 116 -35.72 1.08 -12.84
N ALA A 117 -35.27 -0.18 -12.73
CA ALA A 117 -33.88 -0.56 -12.97
C ALA A 117 -33.49 -0.57 -14.46
N ALA A 118 -34.47 -0.61 -15.37
CA ALA A 118 -34.26 -0.58 -16.81
C ALA A 118 -34.24 0.83 -17.41
N ALA A 119 -34.70 1.85 -16.67
CA ALA A 119 -34.91 3.21 -17.19
C ALA A 119 -33.74 4.19 -16.96
N THR A 120 -32.65 3.80 -16.29
CA THR A 120 -31.48 4.67 -16.08
C THR A 120 -30.29 4.28 -16.96
N GLY A 121 -30.35 4.73 -18.20
CA GLY A 121 -29.20 4.95 -19.10
C GLY A 121 -29.69 5.55 -20.42
N PRO A 122 -28.92 6.41 -21.14
CA PRO A 122 -27.46 6.65 -21.08
C PRO A 122 -27.10 8.15 -20.90
N SER A 123 -25.89 8.57 -20.50
CA SER A 123 -24.87 9.07 -21.44
C SER A 123 -23.65 9.65 -20.68
N ILE A 124 -22.64 8.82 -20.36
CA ILE A 124 -21.25 9.27 -20.31
C ILE A 124 -20.43 8.19 -21.02
N LEU A 125 -19.97 8.51 -22.23
CA LEU A 125 -19.10 7.67 -23.03
C LEU A 125 -17.73 7.56 -22.36
N PHE A 126 -17.61 6.65 -21.40
CA PHE A 126 -16.34 6.01 -21.10
C PHE A 126 -16.09 4.92 -22.17
N PRO A 127 -14.88 4.80 -22.72
CA PRO A 127 -14.55 3.66 -23.57
C PRO A 127 -14.80 2.40 -22.75
N ARG A 128 -15.71 1.53 -23.23
CA ARG A 128 -15.99 0.23 -22.60
C ARG A 128 -14.64 -0.47 -22.37
N PRO A 129 -14.17 -0.67 -21.12
CA PRO A 129 -13.10 -1.61 -20.91
C PRO A 129 -13.72 -2.95 -21.29
N THR A 130 -13.16 -3.63 -22.27
CA THR A 130 -13.39 -5.05 -22.43
C THR A 130 -12.88 -5.72 -21.16
N VAL A 131 -13.71 -5.78 -20.12
CA VAL A 131 -13.51 -6.70 -19.01
C VAL A 131 -13.52 -8.06 -19.67
N ASN A 132 -12.33 -8.62 -19.83
CA ASN A 132 -12.14 -9.90 -20.47
C ASN A 132 -13.00 -10.88 -19.68
N LEU A 133 -14.14 -11.32 -20.24
CA LEU A 133 -15.11 -12.18 -19.55
C LEU A 133 -14.43 -13.45 -18.97
N ARG A 134 -13.29 -13.82 -19.57
CA ARG A 134 -12.37 -14.84 -19.07
C ARG A 134 -11.85 -14.58 -17.66
N LEU A 135 -11.64 -13.35 -17.20
CA LEU A 135 -11.09 -13.06 -15.87
C LEU A 135 -12.13 -13.24 -14.76
N VAL A 136 -13.35 -12.76 -14.99
CA VAL A 136 -14.47 -12.88 -14.04
C VAL A 136 -14.78 -14.35 -13.76
N ILE A 137 -14.54 -15.23 -14.73
CA ILE A 137 -14.73 -16.68 -14.59
C ILE A 137 -13.43 -17.39 -14.17
N LYS A 138 -12.26 -17.04 -14.73
CA LYS A 138 -10.97 -17.68 -14.40
C LYS A 138 -10.55 -17.42 -12.97
N LEU A 139 -10.76 -16.22 -12.42
CA LEU A 139 -10.28 -15.89 -11.09
C LEU A 139 -10.96 -16.77 -10.02
N PRO A 140 -12.32 -16.86 -9.96
CA PRO A 140 -12.98 -17.76 -9.02
C PRO A 140 -12.66 -19.23 -9.29
N VAL A 141 -12.65 -19.67 -10.56
CA VAL A 141 -12.32 -21.06 -10.91
C VAL A 141 -10.90 -21.43 -10.49
N SER A 142 -9.92 -20.55 -10.69
CA SER A 142 -8.53 -20.80 -10.29
C SER A 142 -8.35 -20.87 -8.77
N ILE A 143 -9.05 -20.02 -8.00
CA ILE A 143 -9.03 -20.05 -6.53
C ILE A 143 -9.65 -21.37 -6.04
N VAL A 144 -10.78 -21.78 -6.63
CA VAL A 144 -11.45 -23.04 -6.29
C VAL A 144 -10.57 -24.25 -6.61
N ASN A 145 -9.97 -24.27 -7.81
CA ASN A 145 -9.12 -25.38 -8.24
C ASN A 145 -7.86 -25.50 -7.37
N ASP A 146 -7.15 -24.38 -7.17
CA ASP A 146 -5.87 -24.38 -6.47
C ASP A 146 -6.03 -24.65 -4.97
N ARG A 147 -7.05 -24.08 -4.31
CA ARG A 147 -7.20 -24.20 -2.84
C ARG A 147 -7.98 -25.43 -2.39
N TYR A 148 -8.98 -25.85 -3.16
CA TYR A 148 -9.96 -26.86 -2.69
C TYR A 148 -9.90 -28.17 -3.48
N ILE A 149 -9.51 -28.14 -4.76
CA ILE A 149 -9.54 -29.34 -5.63
C ILE A 149 -8.16 -30.02 -5.67
N LEU A 150 -7.08 -29.26 -5.90
CA LEU A 150 -5.73 -29.83 -6.01
C LEU A 150 -5.07 -30.11 -4.63
N GLY A 151 -5.63 -29.54 -3.55
CA GLY A 151 -5.23 -29.83 -2.17
C GLY A 151 -3.86 -29.28 -1.74
N ARG A 152 -3.52 -29.45 -0.45
CA ARG A 152 -2.31 -28.89 0.22
C ARG A 152 -0.96 -29.24 -0.43
N PHE A 153 -0.93 -30.18 -1.37
CA PHE A 153 0.29 -30.68 -2.00
C PHE A 153 0.72 -29.88 -3.24
N THR A 154 -0.16 -29.08 -3.86
CA THR A 154 0.14 -28.23 -5.03
C THR A 154 -0.21 -26.76 -4.83
N THR A 155 -0.72 -26.37 -3.66
CA THR A 155 -1.02 -24.98 -3.35
C THR A 155 0.26 -24.15 -3.31
N LYS A 156 0.25 -23.01 -3.98
CA LYS A 156 1.34 -22.02 -4.03
C LYS A 156 1.84 -21.68 -2.60
N PRO A 157 3.15 -21.55 -2.35
CA PRO A 157 3.69 -21.27 -1.00
C PRO A 157 3.01 -20.11 -0.27
N PHE A 158 2.79 -18.97 -0.95
CA PHE A 158 2.02 -17.85 -0.39
C PHE A 158 0.56 -18.22 -0.11
N ALA A 159 -0.13 -18.86 -1.06
CA ALA A 159 -1.54 -19.23 -0.94
C ALA A 159 -1.83 -20.23 0.20
N ARG A 160 -0.83 -21.01 0.64
CA ARG A 160 -0.93 -21.87 1.83
C ARG A 160 -1.12 -21.10 3.12
N ARG A 161 -0.54 -19.89 3.20
CA ARG A 161 -0.53 -19.03 4.40
C ARG A 161 -1.51 -17.86 4.28
N ALA A 162 -1.80 -17.44 3.05
CA ALA A 162 -2.70 -16.34 2.75
C ALA A 162 -4.18 -16.72 2.94
N THR A 163 -4.97 -15.79 3.44
CA THR A 163 -6.43 -15.81 3.41
C THR A 163 -6.95 -15.81 1.96
N LEU A 164 -8.22 -16.15 1.76
CA LEU A 164 -8.86 -16.07 0.44
C LEU A 164 -8.80 -14.66 -0.16
N PHE A 165 -8.94 -13.64 0.69
CA PHE A 165 -8.88 -12.25 0.28
C PHE A 165 -7.48 -11.88 -0.22
N GLU A 166 -6.44 -12.19 0.55
CA GLU A 166 -5.04 -11.93 0.20
C GLU A 166 -4.66 -12.60 -1.14
N ASP A 167 -5.02 -13.88 -1.33
CA ASP A 167 -4.78 -14.61 -2.59
C ASP A 167 -5.56 -14.00 -3.77
N ALA A 168 -6.83 -13.62 -3.57
CA ALA A 168 -7.62 -12.98 -4.62
C ALA A 168 -7.04 -11.63 -5.06
N VAL A 169 -6.61 -10.79 -4.11
CA VAL A 169 -6.02 -9.48 -4.44
C VAL A 169 -4.67 -9.65 -5.13
N VAL A 170 -3.79 -10.54 -4.67
CA VAL A 170 -2.51 -10.82 -5.34
C VAL A 170 -2.73 -11.25 -6.79
N ARG A 171 -3.70 -12.12 -7.07
CA ARG A 171 -4.06 -12.51 -8.45
C ARG A 171 -4.59 -11.35 -9.29
N CYS A 172 -5.40 -10.45 -8.69
CA CYS A 172 -5.88 -9.25 -9.37
C CYS A 172 -4.73 -8.28 -9.69
N VAL A 173 -3.80 -8.09 -8.76
CA VAL A 173 -2.60 -7.24 -8.96
C VAL A 173 -1.73 -7.83 -10.06
N HIS A 174 -1.48 -9.15 -10.03
CA HIS A 174 -0.74 -9.85 -11.08
C HIS A 174 -1.39 -9.62 -12.45
N TYR A 175 -2.70 -9.84 -12.57
CA TYR A 175 -3.43 -9.58 -13.81
C TYR A 175 -3.29 -8.12 -14.29
N GLY A 176 -3.41 -7.18 -13.35
CA GLY A 176 -3.24 -5.76 -13.62
C GLY A 176 -1.85 -5.47 -14.17
N PHE A 177 -0.80 -5.98 -13.51
CA PHE A 177 0.59 -5.84 -13.90
C PHE A 177 0.88 -6.40 -15.29
N THR A 178 0.31 -7.55 -15.64
CA THR A 178 0.56 -8.22 -16.93
C THR A 178 -0.22 -7.63 -18.09
N ASN A 179 -1.41 -7.05 -17.85
CA ASN A 179 -2.37 -6.68 -18.91
C ASN A 179 -2.69 -5.19 -19.02
N ILE A 180 -2.56 -4.40 -17.94
CA ILE A 180 -2.91 -2.97 -17.97
C ILE A 180 -1.69 -2.18 -18.44
N LYS A 181 -1.87 -1.38 -19.50
CA LYS A 181 -0.80 -0.50 -19.98
C LYS A 181 -0.48 0.58 -18.94
N PRO A 182 0.80 0.95 -18.73
CA PRO A 182 1.18 1.92 -17.70
C PRO A 182 0.42 3.25 -17.73
N PRO A 183 0.15 3.89 -18.89
CA PRO A 183 -0.62 5.14 -18.92
C PRO A 183 -2.03 5.03 -18.30
N ILE A 184 -2.67 3.86 -18.42
CA ILE A 184 -3.98 3.60 -17.82
C ILE A 184 -3.83 3.35 -16.32
N ALA A 185 -2.84 2.53 -15.94
CA ALA A 185 -2.58 2.23 -14.54
C ALA A 185 -2.23 3.49 -13.72
N ARG A 186 -1.47 4.43 -14.30
CA ARG A 186 -1.10 5.73 -13.69
C ARG A 186 -2.28 6.52 -13.16
N ILE A 187 -3.45 6.45 -13.80
CA ILE A 187 -4.66 7.17 -13.37
C ILE A 187 -5.04 6.81 -11.94
N PHE A 188 -4.82 5.57 -11.52
CA PHE A 188 -5.14 5.13 -10.15
C PHE A 188 -4.13 5.61 -9.11
N PHE A 189 -2.91 5.94 -9.55
CA PHE A 189 -1.80 6.33 -8.68
C PHE A 189 -1.64 7.84 -8.53
N VAL A 190 -2.28 8.67 -9.36
CA VAL A 190 -2.13 10.14 -9.23
C VAL A 190 -2.81 10.68 -7.98
N LYS A 191 -2.29 11.81 -7.47
CA LYS A 191 -2.88 12.58 -6.35
C LYS A 191 -4.39 12.76 -6.48
N GLY A 192 -4.89 13.11 -7.66
CA GLY A 192 -6.32 13.33 -7.91
C GLY A 192 -7.23 12.15 -7.61
N VAL A 193 -6.70 10.92 -7.59
CA VAL A 193 -7.43 9.69 -7.27
C VAL A 193 -7.05 9.15 -5.90
N SER A 194 -5.74 9.07 -5.61
CA SER A 194 -5.23 8.53 -4.35
C SER A 194 -5.62 9.39 -3.14
N TRP A 195 -5.65 10.72 -3.28
CA TRP A 195 -5.96 11.62 -2.16
C TRP A 195 -7.43 11.53 -1.70
N PRO A 196 -8.45 11.64 -2.58
CA PRO A 196 -9.83 11.41 -2.16
C PRO A 196 -10.06 10.04 -1.54
N PHE A 197 -9.41 9.00 -2.10
CA PHE A 197 -9.50 7.65 -1.57
C PHE A 197 -8.96 7.54 -0.13
N LEU A 198 -7.78 8.12 0.13
CA LEU A 198 -7.23 8.19 1.48
C LEU A 198 -8.14 8.97 2.43
N ARG A 199 -8.67 10.13 2.02
CA ARG A 199 -9.60 10.92 2.85
C ARG A 199 -10.87 10.15 3.19
N TYR A 200 -11.42 9.41 2.24
CA TYR A 200 -12.55 8.52 2.50
C TYR A 200 -12.20 7.47 3.56
N ARG A 201 -11.02 6.84 3.48
CA ARG A 201 -10.56 5.89 4.51
C ARG A 201 -10.33 6.56 5.86
N MET A 202 -9.68 7.71 5.90
CA MET A 202 -9.52 8.55 7.10
C MET A 202 -10.87 8.78 7.79
N LEU A 203 -11.87 9.22 7.02
CA LEU A 203 -13.21 9.49 7.55
C LEU A 203 -13.87 8.24 8.15
N ARG A 204 -13.76 7.09 7.49
CA ARG A 204 -14.27 5.81 8.02
C ARG A 204 -13.61 5.39 9.34
N HIS A 205 -12.40 5.87 9.61
CA HIS A 205 -11.65 5.63 10.84
C HIS A 205 -11.72 6.79 11.84
N GLY A 206 -12.61 7.77 11.61
CA GLY A 206 -12.85 8.88 12.53
C GLY A 206 -11.80 9.99 12.46
N TYR A 207 -11.01 10.05 11.38
CA TYR A 207 -10.07 11.13 11.10
C TYR A 207 -10.72 12.17 10.16
N LEU A 208 -11.01 13.36 10.68
CA LEU A 208 -11.55 14.49 9.89
C LEU A 208 -10.45 15.28 9.16
N SER A 209 -9.23 15.26 9.70
CA SER A 209 -8.05 15.92 9.15
C SER A 209 -6.85 15.00 9.25
N LEU A 210 -5.77 15.33 8.53
CA LEU A 210 -4.51 14.62 8.70
C LEU A 210 -4.01 14.80 10.14
N PRO A 211 -3.54 13.72 10.79
CA PRO A 211 -3.00 13.77 12.14
C PRO A 211 -1.55 14.31 12.19
N VAL A 212 -1.00 14.73 11.06
CA VAL A 212 0.39 15.21 10.89
C VAL A 212 0.41 16.43 9.97
N HIS A 213 1.45 17.25 10.08
CA HIS A 213 1.67 18.34 9.13
C HIS A 213 2.16 17.75 7.80
N LEU A 214 1.48 18.11 6.71
CA LEU A 214 1.81 17.69 5.35
C LEU A 214 1.99 18.91 4.46
N GLU A 215 3.11 18.96 3.75
CA GLU A 215 3.48 20.04 2.83
C GLU A 215 3.88 19.45 1.47
N ASP A 216 3.26 19.90 0.38
CA ASP A 216 3.73 19.59 -0.97
C ASP A 216 4.97 20.43 -1.28
N ILE A 217 6.05 19.79 -1.70
CA ILE A 217 7.30 20.44 -2.08
C ILE A 217 7.38 20.47 -3.61
N GLU A 218 7.48 21.66 -4.18
CA GLU A 218 7.77 21.86 -5.60
C GLU A 218 8.87 22.91 -5.77
N GLN A 219 10.07 22.48 -6.18
CA GLN A 219 11.23 23.36 -6.39
C GLN A 219 12.03 22.93 -7.62
N GLY A 220 11.88 23.65 -8.74
CA GLY A 220 12.51 23.29 -10.00
C GLY A 220 12.06 21.90 -10.47
N SER A 221 12.98 20.95 -10.57
CA SER A 221 12.67 19.54 -10.91
C SER A 221 12.28 18.68 -9.71
N LEU A 222 12.48 19.16 -8.48
CA LEU A 222 12.13 18.44 -7.25
C LEU A 222 10.63 18.54 -6.99
N LYS A 223 9.99 17.39 -6.84
CA LYS A 223 8.63 17.25 -6.35
C LYS A 223 8.57 16.20 -5.24
N GLY A 224 7.71 16.42 -4.26
CA GLY A 224 7.52 15.45 -3.19
C GLY A 224 6.57 15.92 -2.11
N VAL A 225 6.42 15.09 -1.08
CA VAL A 225 5.56 15.37 0.06
C VAL A 225 6.39 15.30 1.34
N TRP A 226 6.44 16.41 2.08
CA TRP A 226 7.05 16.49 3.39
C TRP A 226 6.00 16.23 4.48
N MET A 227 6.30 15.34 5.42
CA MET A 227 5.44 15.03 6.56
C MET A 227 6.24 15.09 7.87
N ILE A 228 5.70 15.75 8.88
CA ILE A 228 6.31 15.86 10.21
C ILE A 228 5.22 15.92 11.28
N ASP A 229 5.49 15.37 12.47
CA ASP A 229 4.55 15.43 13.60
C ASP A 229 4.43 16.88 14.11
N ASP A 230 5.55 17.47 14.55
CA ASP A 230 5.60 18.86 15.01
C ASP A 230 6.50 19.71 14.10
N PRO A 231 5.93 20.60 13.25
CA PRO A 231 6.70 21.46 12.36
C PRO A 231 7.50 22.55 13.10
N SER A 232 7.28 22.78 14.40
CA SER A 232 8.05 23.73 15.20
C SER A 232 9.39 23.17 15.69
N LEU A 233 9.56 21.85 15.65
CA LEU A 233 10.75 21.14 16.11
C LEU A 233 11.57 20.63 14.91
N LYS A 234 12.90 20.57 15.07
CA LYS A 234 13.77 19.92 14.07
C LYS A 234 13.58 18.40 14.12
N PRO A 235 13.65 17.70 12.98
CA PRO A 235 13.56 16.26 12.98
C PRO A 235 14.83 15.62 13.59
N ASP A 236 14.63 14.58 14.39
CA ASP A 236 15.70 13.73 14.91
C ASP A 236 16.03 12.57 13.97
N ILE A 237 15.10 12.21 13.08
CA ILE A 237 15.32 11.35 11.93
C ILE A 237 14.46 11.78 10.74
N VAL A 238 14.97 11.61 9.51
CA VAL A 238 14.20 11.79 8.28
C VAL A 238 14.23 10.51 7.45
N PHE A 239 13.05 9.94 7.21
CA PHE A 239 12.86 8.85 6.26
C PHE A 239 12.66 9.42 4.86
N TYR A 240 13.71 9.42 4.05
CA TYR A 240 13.69 9.94 2.69
C TYR A 240 13.32 8.82 1.70
N PHE A 241 12.05 8.78 1.29
CA PHE A 241 11.44 7.66 0.58
C PHE A 241 11.28 7.93 -0.93
N ALA A 242 11.69 6.99 -1.77
CA ALA A 242 11.29 6.90 -3.17
C ALA A 242 10.36 5.69 -3.37
N HIS A 243 9.23 5.92 -4.02
CA HIS A 243 8.22 4.89 -4.22
C HIS A 243 8.59 3.88 -5.33
N GLY A 244 8.02 2.68 -5.27
CA GLY A 244 8.07 1.69 -6.34
C GLY A 244 7.09 1.94 -7.48
N GLY A 245 6.91 0.95 -8.36
CA GLY A 245 6.05 1.04 -9.55
C GLY A 245 6.78 0.91 -10.89
N GLY A 246 7.94 0.25 -10.90
CA GLY A 246 8.69 -0.05 -12.13
C GLY A 246 9.12 1.19 -12.91
N PHE A 247 9.43 2.29 -12.21
CA PHE A 247 9.75 3.62 -12.76
C PHE A 247 8.63 4.29 -13.57
N SER A 248 7.54 3.56 -13.84
CA SER A 248 6.53 3.92 -14.83
C SER A 248 5.17 4.19 -14.20
N MET A 249 5.03 3.95 -12.90
CA MET A 249 3.80 4.09 -12.13
C MET A 249 4.14 4.49 -10.69
N GLY A 250 3.11 4.77 -9.89
CA GLY A 250 3.24 5.21 -8.50
C GLY A 250 3.22 6.74 -8.35
N SER A 251 3.08 7.19 -7.11
CA SER A 251 3.27 8.57 -6.68
C SER A 251 3.51 8.60 -5.18
N ALA A 252 4.04 9.71 -4.66
CA ALA A 252 4.11 9.94 -3.21
C ALA A 252 2.71 9.84 -2.55
N TYR A 253 1.65 10.30 -3.24
CA TYR A 253 0.28 10.28 -2.74
C TYR A 253 -0.32 8.88 -2.64
N PHE A 254 0.04 7.98 -3.56
CA PHE A 254 -0.40 6.58 -3.49
C PHE A 254 0.18 5.87 -2.25
N TYR A 255 1.42 6.21 -1.87
CA TYR A 255 2.10 5.62 -0.71
C TYR A 255 1.73 6.28 0.63
N LEU A 256 0.88 7.31 0.66
CA LEU A 256 0.62 8.07 1.89
C LEU A 256 0.12 7.21 3.06
N GLU A 257 -0.73 6.22 2.82
CA GLU A 257 -1.19 5.33 3.90
C GLU A 257 -0.02 4.59 4.56
N PHE A 258 0.88 4.05 3.74
CA PHE A 258 2.10 3.38 4.21
C PHE A 258 3.04 4.33 4.94
N LEU A 259 3.22 5.54 4.41
CA LEU A 259 4.09 6.53 5.00
C LEU A 259 3.54 7.07 6.33
N LEU A 260 2.23 7.28 6.44
CA LEU A 260 1.59 7.70 7.70
C LEU A 260 1.74 6.64 8.80
N VAL A 261 1.57 5.36 8.45
CA VAL A 261 1.78 4.25 9.40
C VAL A 261 3.26 4.14 9.77
N THR A 262 4.16 4.31 8.82
CA THR A 262 5.62 4.33 9.09
C THR A 262 5.99 5.48 10.02
N LEU A 263 5.45 6.68 9.78
CA LEU A 263 5.67 7.85 10.63
C LEU A 263 5.16 7.59 12.05
N GLU A 264 3.98 6.99 12.20
CA GLU A 264 3.44 6.62 13.51
C GLU A 264 4.35 5.62 14.25
N LEU A 265 4.83 4.60 13.56
CA LEU A 265 5.77 3.64 14.15
C LEU A 265 7.10 4.29 14.53
N LEU A 266 7.63 5.19 13.70
CA LEU A 266 8.85 5.94 14.00
C LEU A 266 8.68 6.79 15.28
N ARG A 267 7.50 7.36 15.54
CA ARG A 267 7.24 8.15 16.76
C ARG A 267 7.36 7.33 18.05
N SER A 268 7.25 6.01 17.96
CA SER A 268 7.50 5.13 19.11
C SER A 268 8.99 4.98 19.45
N LYS A 269 9.88 5.37 18.54
CA LYS A 269 11.35 5.20 18.65
C LYS A 269 12.11 6.53 18.63
N PHE A 270 11.52 7.56 18.05
CA PHE A 270 12.11 8.87 17.82
C PHE A 270 11.16 9.96 18.32
N SER A 271 11.71 11.06 18.83
CA SER A 271 10.97 12.15 19.45
C SER A 271 10.20 13.00 18.44
N ASN A 272 10.77 13.24 17.24
CA ASN A 272 10.11 14.03 16.20
C ASN A 272 10.53 13.57 14.80
N PRO A 273 10.15 12.36 14.36
CA PRO A 273 10.49 11.86 13.04
C PRO A 273 9.79 12.66 11.95
N ALA A 274 10.42 12.72 10.78
CA ALA A 274 9.82 13.26 9.56
C ALA A 274 9.99 12.29 8.38
N ILE A 275 9.17 12.47 7.37
CA ILE A 275 9.23 11.75 6.09
C ILE A 275 9.35 12.77 4.98
N PHE A 276 10.23 12.51 4.03
CA PHE A 276 10.17 13.16 2.72
C PHE A 276 9.93 12.09 1.65
N ALA A 277 8.77 12.12 1.00
CA ALA A 277 8.44 11.20 -0.08
C ALA A 277 8.67 11.88 -1.42
N LEU A 278 9.66 11.40 -2.16
CA LEU A 278 9.99 11.89 -3.50
C LEU A 278 8.89 11.48 -4.49
N ASP A 279 8.40 12.46 -5.26
CA ASP A 279 7.45 12.26 -6.36
C ASP A 279 8.20 12.46 -7.69
N TYR A 280 8.99 11.45 -8.08
CA TYR A 280 9.90 11.54 -9.21
C TYR A 280 9.17 11.39 -10.56
N SER A 281 9.78 11.89 -11.63
CA SER A 281 9.22 11.81 -12.99
C SER A 281 9.24 10.37 -13.52
N LEU A 282 8.17 9.95 -14.18
CA LEU A 282 8.00 8.56 -14.62
C LEU A 282 8.59 8.31 -16.03
N ALA A 283 9.10 7.10 -16.23
CA ALA A 283 9.50 6.57 -17.52
C ALA A 283 8.29 6.02 -18.30
N PRO A 284 8.30 6.04 -19.65
CA PRO A 284 9.40 6.42 -20.53
C PRO A 284 9.49 7.93 -20.86
N GLU A 285 8.56 8.75 -20.38
CA GLU A 285 8.51 10.19 -20.70
C GLU A 285 9.71 10.94 -20.12
N SER A 286 10.18 10.54 -18.94
CA SER A 286 11.42 10.98 -18.32
C SER A 286 12.29 9.76 -18.03
N PRO A 287 13.19 9.36 -18.95
CA PRO A 287 14.09 8.23 -18.70
C PRO A 287 15.22 8.62 -17.72
N PHE A 288 15.95 7.60 -17.28
CA PHE A 288 17.22 7.74 -16.58
C PHE A 288 18.16 8.72 -17.32
N PRO A 289 18.87 9.63 -16.61
CA PRO A 289 19.04 9.69 -15.15
C PRO A 289 18.07 10.60 -14.40
N SER A 290 16.96 11.02 -15.00
CA SER A 290 16.08 12.07 -14.44
C SER A 290 15.65 11.81 -12.99
N GLN A 291 15.23 10.58 -12.68
CA GLN A 291 14.78 10.16 -11.34
C GLN A 291 15.90 10.23 -10.30
N VAL A 292 17.12 9.86 -10.68
CA VAL A 292 18.29 9.89 -9.79
C VAL A 292 18.72 11.33 -9.54
N GLU A 293 18.66 12.19 -10.55
CA GLU A 293 18.94 13.63 -10.38
C GLU A 293 17.87 14.32 -9.52
N GLN A 294 16.59 13.92 -9.62
CA GLN A 294 15.54 14.38 -8.73
C GLN A 294 15.74 13.86 -7.29
N ALA A 295 16.21 12.62 -7.12
CA ALA A 295 16.56 12.09 -5.82
C ALA A 295 17.75 12.83 -5.19
N LEU A 296 18.75 13.19 -6.00
CA LEU A 296 19.87 14.02 -5.58
C LEU A 296 19.41 15.43 -5.19
N ALA A 297 18.51 16.03 -5.96
CA ALA A 297 17.91 17.33 -5.64
C ALA A 297 17.15 17.27 -4.31
N GLY A 298 16.40 16.20 -4.06
CA GLY A 298 15.69 15.99 -2.80
C GLY A 298 16.63 15.79 -1.62
N TYR A 299 17.71 15.02 -1.78
CA TYR A 299 18.74 14.88 -0.76
C TYR A 299 19.39 16.24 -0.42
N LYS A 300 19.78 17.02 -1.45
CA LYS A 300 20.33 18.38 -1.26
C LYS A 300 19.33 19.32 -0.58
N TYR A 301 18.05 19.22 -0.90
CA TYR A 301 16.98 19.99 -0.25
C TYR A 301 16.89 19.67 1.25
N LEU A 302 17.00 18.40 1.64
CA LEU A 302 17.03 18.01 3.05
C LEU A 302 18.23 18.63 3.79
N LEU A 303 19.42 18.58 3.19
CA LEU A 303 20.64 19.11 3.78
C LEU A 303 20.62 20.65 3.89
N ALA A 304 20.30 21.34 2.79
CA ALA A 304 20.48 22.78 2.67
C ALA A 304 19.25 23.59 3.09
N THR A 305 18.05 23.07 2.85
CA THR A 305 16.80 23.82 3.10
C THR A 305 16.13 23.38 4.39
N LYS A 306 15.95 22.06 4.61
CA LYS A 306 15.41 21.54 5.87
C LYS A 306 16.48 21.45 6.97
N ASN A 307 17.76 21.74 6.67
CA ASN A 307 18.88 21.74 7.62
C ASN A 307 19.02 20.40 8.39
N VAL A 308 18.81 19.29 7.69
CA VAL A 308 18.88 17.95 8.26
C VAL A 308 20.33 17.44 8.14
N PRO A 309 20.99 17.06 9.24
CA PRO A 309 22.30 16.42 9.18
C PRO A 309 22.25 15.11 8.37
N PRO A 310 23.25 14.81 7.51
CA PRO A 310 23.30 13.56 6.74
C PRO A 310 23.13 12.30 7.60
N SER A 311 23.73 12.30 8.80
CA SER A 311 23.65 11.20 9.78
C SER A 311 22.24 10.92 10.31
N ARG A 312 21.28 11.84 10.13
CA ARG A 312 19.87 11.68 10.50
C ARG A 312 18.98 11.29 9.32
N ILE A 313 19.54 11.14 8.12
CA ILE A 313 18.77 10.75 6.93
C ILE A 313 18.87 9.24 6.77
N CYS A 314 17.71 8.58 6.83
CA CYS A 314 17.52 7.22 6.37
C CYS A 314 16.96 7.30 4.94
N ILE A 315 17.77 7.01 3.93
CA ILE A 315 17.24 6.87 2.57
C ILE A 315 16.48 5.56 2.46
N ALA A 316 15.35 5.56 1.77
CA ALA A 316 14.47 4.41 1.72
C ALA A 316 13.71 4.33 0.41
N GLY A 317 13.28 3.13 0.05
CA GLY A 317 12.44 2.93 -1.11
C GLY A 317 12.11 1.47 -1.34
N ASP A 318 11.00 1.24 -2.02
CA ASP A 318 10.59 -0.10 -2.43
C ASP A 318 10.83 -0.33 -3.92
N SER A 319 11.20 -1.55 -4.31
CA SER A 319 11.29 -1.94 -5.72
C SER A 319 12.15 -0.98 -6.55
N ALA A 320 11.58 -0.35 -7.58
CA ALA A 320 12.19 0.69 -8.41
C ALA A 320 12.66 1.91 -7.61
N GLY A 321 11.96 2.29 -6.53
CA GLY A 321 12.39 3.33 -5.61
C GLY A 321 13.64 2.92 -4.83
N GLY A 322 13.76 1.64 -4.50
CA GLY A 322 14.99 1.05 -3.96
C GLY A 322 16.17 1.18 -4.94
N THR A 323 15.94 0.95 -6.24
CA THR A 323 16.93 1.20 -7.29
C THR A 323 17.39 2.66 -7.27
N ILE A 324 16.45 3.61 -7.27
CA ILE A 324 16.76 5.07 -7.27
C ILE A 324 17.62 5.45 -6.07
N MET A 325 17.34 4.89 -4.89
CA MET A 325 18.12 5.17 -3.68
C MET A 325 19.52 4.54 -3.71
N LEU A 326 19.66 3.33 -4.24
CA LEU A 326 20.98 2.71 -4.49
C LEU A 326 21.78 3.53 -5.53
N SER A 327 21.14 3.98 -6.61
CA SER A 327 21.73 4.86 -7.62
C SER A 327 22.19 6.19 -7.02
N LEU A 328 21.39 6.78 -6.13
CA LEU A 328 21.74 8.01 -5.41
C LEU A 328 23.03 7.83 -4.60
N LEU A 329 23.19 6.72 -3.88
CA LEU A 329 24.43 6.43 -3.14
C LEU A 329 25.65 6.40 -4.06
N LEU A 330 25.57 5.64 -5.16
CA LEU A 330 26.67 5.54 -6.13
C LEU A 330 26.99 6.91 -6.74
N ARG A 331 25.95 7.70 -7.05
CA ARG A 331 26.05 9.05 -7.62
C ARG A 331 26.68 10.06 -6.65
N LEU A 332 26.36 9.99 -5.36
CA LEU A 332 26.94 10.86 -4.32
C LEU A 332 28.46 10.67 -4.22
N THR A 333 28.95 9.44 -4.39
CA THR A 333 30.39 9.13 -4.36
C THR A 333 31.11 9.50 -5.64
N ARG A 334 30.50 9.24 -6.80
CA ARG A 334 31.10 9.53 -8.11
C ARG A 334 30.16 10.38 -8.97
N PRO A 335 30.12 11.72 -8.76
CA PRO A 335 29.22 12.63 -9.48
C PRO A 335 29.45 12.72 -11.00
N ASN A 336 30.50 12.09 -11.52
CA ASN A 336 30.88 12.15 -12.94
C ASN A 336 30.71 10.82 -13.69
N VAL A 337 30.28 9.75 -13.01
CA VAL A 337 30.05 8.44 -13.65
C VAL A 337 28.55 8.30 -13.92
N GLY A 338 28.16 8.26 -15.20
CA GLY A 338 26.77 8.06 -15.66
C GLY A 338 26.05 9.34 -16.10
N GLY A 339 25.98 9.59 -17.42
CA GLY A 339 25.01 10.50 -18.05
C GLY A 339 25.42 11.98 -18.18
N ARG A 340 26.25 12.30 -19.21
CA ARG A 340 26.45 13.63 -19.82
C ARG A 340 26.22 14.85 -18.91
N VAL A 341 27.24 15.24 -18.16
CA VAL A 341 27.42 16.64 -17.77
C VAL A 341 27.94 17.38 -19.02
N SER A 342 27.06 18.12 -19.70
CA SER A 342 27.50 19.17 -20.62
C SER A 342 28.04 20.33 -19.77
N GLY A 343 29.35 20.48 -19.69
CA GLY A 343 30.00 21.58 -19.00
C GLY A 343 31.41 21.21 -18.60
N GLU A 344 32.37 21.96 -19.14
CA GLU A 344 33.81 21.82 -19.02
C GLU A 344 34.33 21.43 -17.62
N LEU A 345 35.37 20.60 -17.62
CA LEU A 345 36.29 20.42 -16.49
C LEU A 345 37.06 21.71 -16.25
N ASN A 346 36.44 22.68 -15.58
CA ASN A 346 37.13 23.83 -15.01
C ASN A 346 36.48 24.20 -13.68
N GLY A 347 36.72 23.35 -12.68
CA GLY A 347 36.43 23.67 -11.30
C GLY A 347 37.28 22.77 -10.44
N ASN A 348 38.31 23.35 -9.81
CA ASN A 348 39.13 22.67 -8.82
C ASN A 348 38.25 21.78 -7.94
N ALA A 349 38.56 20.49 -7.90
CA ALA A 349 38.03 19.55 -6.92
C ALA A 349 38.46 20.05 -5.53
N LYS A 350 37.71 21.01 -4.97
CA LYS A 350 37.68 21.19 -3.54
C LYS A 350 37.03 19.93 -3.02
N SER A 351 37.88 19.04 -2.55
CA SER A 351 37.56 17.88 -1.73
C SER A 351 36.74 18.34 -0.53
N VAL A 352 35.43 18.50 -0.73
CA VAL A 352 34.48 18.38 0.37
C VAL A 352 34.54 16.90 0.73
N SER A 353 35.21 16.59 1.84
CA SER A 353 35.43 15.25 2.38
C SER A 353 34.21 14.35 2.11
N ALA A 354 34.35 13.36 1.22
CA ALA A 354 33.26 12.52 0.74
C ALA A 354 32.52 11.76 1.87
N GLU A 355 33.13 11.66 3.06
CA GLU A 355 32.54 11.06 4.26
C GLU A 355 31.46 11.94 4.91
N SER A 356 31.58 13.26 4.81
CA SER A 356 30.71 14.24 5.50
C SER A 356 29.27 14.25 4.97
N ASN A 357 29.03 13.81 3.74
CA ASN A 357 27.72 13.93 3.07
C ASN A 357 26.94 12.62 2.94
N LYS A 358 27.43 11.50 3.52
CA LYS A 358 26.75 10.20 3.43
C LYS A 358 25.50 10.16 4.30
N PRO A 359 24.38 9.55 3.84
CA PRO A 359 23.22 9.36 4.69
C PRO A 359 23.56 8.46 5.88
N GLY A 360 22.80 8.61 6.96
CA GLY A 360 22.95 7.81 8.18
C GLY A 360 22.78 6.33 7.90
N MET A 361 21.72 5.94 7.20
CA MET A 361 21.50 4.55 6.78
C MET A 361 20.67 4.46 5.49
N ALA A 362 20.56 3.26 4.93
CA ALA A 362 19.60 2.93 3.88
C ALA A 362 18.65 1.81 4.34
N CYS A 363 17.36 1.97 4.05
CA CYS A 363 16.31 1.02 4.38
C CYS A 363 15.52 0.65 3.12
N LEU A 364 15.77 -0.53 2.55
CA LEU A 364 15.27 -0.92 1.24
C LEU A 364 14.25 -2.06 1.35
N ILE A 365 13.17 -1.97 0.56
CA ILE A 365 12.11 -2.99 0.50
C ILE A 365 12.13 -3.62 -0.89
N SER A 366 12.45 -4.90 -0.97
CA SER A 366 12.50 -5.66 -2.23
C SER A 366 13.18 -4.87 -3.37
N PRO A 367 14.40 -4.34 -3.18
CA PRO A 367 15.00 -3.41 -4.13
C PRO A 367 15.25 -4.10 -5.47
N TRP A 368 14.87 -3.44 -6.57
CA TRP A 368 15.17 -3.92 -7.91
C TRP A 368 16.61 -3.57 -8.28
N ALA A 369 17.56 -4.33 -7.73
CA ALA A 369 18.99 -4.03 -7.79
C ALA A 369 19.56 -4.14 -9.21
N THR A 370 19.19 -5.21 -9.93
CA THR A 370 19.66 -5.47 -11.30
C THR A 370 18.48 -5.36 -12.27
N LEU A 371 18.55 -4.41 -13.21
CA LEU A 371 17.42 -4.10 -14.09
C LEU A 371 17.02 -5.26 -15.00
N VAL A 372 18.00 -5.96 -15.58
CA VAL A 372 17.79 -7.13 -16.44
C VAL A 372 18.74 -8.22 -16.00
N SER A 373 18.17 -9.32 -15.51
CA SER A 373 18.90 -10.49 -15.04
C SER A 373 18.27 -11.78 -15.57
N PRO A 374 19.06 -12.79 -15.97
CA PRO A 374 18.55 -14.12 -16.25
C PRO A 374 18.08 -14.86 -14.99
N ALA A 375 18.38 -14.35 -13.80
CA ALA A 375 17.90 -14.89 -12.53
C ALA A 375 16.46 -14.47 -12.22
N HIS A 376 15.92 -13.44 -12.89
CA HIS A 376 14.50 -13.09 -12.80
C HIS A 376 13.65 -14.24 -13.35
N ARG A 377 13.00 -14.98 -12.44
CA ARG A 377 12.11 -16.09 -12.78
C ARG A 377 10.76 -15.86 -12.13
N ASP A 378 9.71 -16.01 -12.93
CA ASP A 378 8.35 -15.96 -12.42
C ASP A 378 8.17 -17.07 -11.40
N THR A 379 7.63 -16.71 -10.23
CA THR A 379 7.23 -17.68 -9.22
C THR A 379 5.72 -17.83 -9.26
N GLU A 380 5.21 -18.94 -8.73
CA GLU A 380 3.76 -19.13 -8.69
C GLU A 380 3.06 -18.15 -7.74
N SER A 381 3.79 -17.65 -6.74
CA SER A 381 3.29 -16.84 -5.62
C SER A 381 3.32 -15.34 -5.91
N ASP A 382 4.37 -14.85 -6.60
CA ASP A 382 4.59 -13.42 -6.79
C ASP A 382 3.68 -12.82 -7.87
N TYR A 383 3.39 -11.53 -7.74
CA TYR A 383 2.57 -10.80 -8.71
C TYR A 383 3.40 -10.11 -9.79
N LEU A 384 4.74 -10.04 -9.62
CA LEU A 384 5.63 -9.57 -10.68
C LEU A 384 5.72 -10.58 -11.83
N ASP A 385 6.02 -10.05 -13.01
CA ASP A 385 6.28 -10.81 -14.24
C ASP A 385 7.63 -10.36 -14.79
N ALA A 386 8.56 -11.30 -14.93
CA ALA A 386 9.96 -11.04 -15.29
C ALA A 386 10.08 -10.35 -16.65
N PHE A 387 9.27 -10.75 -17.63
CA PHE A 387 9.26 -10.14 -18.95
C PHE A 387 8.80 -8.68 -18.88
N ARG A 388 7.74 -8.39 -18.14
CA ARG A 388 7.23 -7.02 -17.94
C ARG A 388 8.23 -6.15 -17.18
N LEU A 389 8.93 -6.70 -16.18
CA LEU A 389 10.03 -6.00 -15.52
C LEU A 389 11.10 -5.60 -16.54
N HIS A 390 11.56 -6.51 -17.41
CA HIS A 390 12.57 -6.17 -18.41
C HIS A 390 12.07 -5.08 -19.40
N VAL A 391 10.78 -5.10 -19.76
CA VAL A 391 10.16 -4.01 -20.56
C VAL A 391 10.23 -2.67 -19.83
N PHE A 392 9.92 -2.64 -18.52
CA PHE A 392 10.04 -1.42 -17.71
C PHE A 392 11.49 -0.95 -17.57
N ALA A 393 12.45 -1.87 -17.42
CA ALA A 393 13.87 -1.54 -17.38
C ALA A 393 14.32 -0.82 -18.65
N HIS A 394 13.93 -1.32 -19.83
CA HIS A 394 14.24 -0.67 -21.10
C HIS A 394 13.54 0.68 -21.26
N GLY A 395 12.31 0.82 -20.77
CA GLY A 395 11.62 2.11 -20.71
C GLY A 395 12.34 3.11 -19.80
N TYR A 396 12.84 2.65 -18.66
CA TYR A 396 13.58 3.43 -17.68
C TYR A 396 14.92 3.93 -18.23
N VAL A 397 15.77 3.05 -18.76
CA VAL A 397 17.07 3.50 -19.30
C VAL A 397 16.92 4.30 -20.60
N GLY A 398 15.79 4.14 -21.29
CA GLY A 398 15.48 4.81 -22.55
C GLY A 398 16.33 4.28 -23.71
N ARG A 399 16.09 4.80 -24.92
CA ARG A 399 16.68 4.29 -26.17
C ARG A 399 18.21 4.32 -26.23
N LYS A 400 18.85 5.23 -25.49
CA LYS A 400 20.31 5.45 -25.50
C LYS A 400 20.99 4.97 -24.22
N GLY A 401 20.22 4.54 -23.21
CA GLY A 401 20.77 4.06 -21.95
C GLY A 401 21.07 2.56 -21.99
N SER A 402 21.83 2.11 -21.01
CA SER A 402 22.18 0.69 -20.85
C SER A 402 21.55 0.16 -19.56
N VAL A 403 20.91 -1.01 -19.66
CA VAL A 403 20.42 -1.77 -18.48
C VAL A 403 21.56 -2.35 -17.64
N TYR A 404 22.80 -2.24 -18.13
CA TYR A 404 24.02 -2.66 -17.41
C TYR A 404 24.83 -1.45 -16.91
N ASP A 405 24.36 -0.22 -17.11
CA ASP A 405 25.00 0.95 -16.52
C ASP A 405 25.01 0.81 -14.98
N PRO A 406 26.17 0.94 -14.30
CA PRO A 406 26.29 0.66 -12.88
C PRO A 406 25.50 1.64 -12.00
N VAL A 407 25.14 2.82 -12.50
CA VAL A 407 24.28 3.77 -11.76
C VAL A 407 22.82 3.50 -12.09
N ALA A 408 22.45 3.15 -13.32
CA ALA A 408 21.07 2.81 -13.66
C ALA A 408 20.63 1.45 -13.09
N SER A 409 21.55 0.50 -13.01
CA SER A 409 21.37 -0.87 -12.50
C SER A 409 22.42 -1.15 -11.42
N PRO A 410 22.23 -0.65 -10.18
CA PRO A 410 23.24 -0.72 -9.13
C PRO A 410 23.80 -2.12 -8.83
N GLY A 411 22.98 -3.16 -8.93
CA GLY A 411 23.42 -4.56 -8.78
C GLY A 411 24.44 -5.02 -9.83
N SER A 412 24.52 -4.32 -10.97
CA SER A 412 25.54 -4.52 -12.02
C SER A 412 26.88 -3.86 -11.67
N CYS A 413 26.93 -2.95 -10.70
CA CYS A 413 28.18 -2.38 -10.21
C CYS A 413 28.91 -3.41 -9.33
N LYS A 414 29.93 -4.07 -9.88
CA LYS A 414 30.77 -5.04 -9.13
C LYS A 414 32.03 -4.42 -8.50
N ASP A 415 32.15 -3.09 -8.54
CA ASP A 415 33.25 -2.34 -7.92
C ASP A 415 33.04 -2.25 -6.40
N VAL A 416 33.73 -3.12 -5.68
CA VAL A 416 33.68 -3.24 -4.21
C VAL A 416 34.12 -1.94 -3.52
N ASP A 417 35.13 -1.25 -4.04
CA ASP A 417 35.60 0.00 -3.45
C ASP A 417 34.61 1.12 -3.65
N TRP A 418 33.91 1.15 -4.79
CA TRP A 418 32.81 2.08 -4.99
C TRP A 418 31.68 1.82 -3.98
N TRP A 419 31.27 0.56 -3.78
CA TRP A 419 30.25 0.25 -2.77
C TRP A 419 30.68 0.59 -1.35
N ARG A 420 31.93 0.31 -0.97
CA ARG A 420 32.51 0.70 0.32
C ARG A 420 32.45 2.22 0.52
N GLN A 421 32.77 2.99 -0.53
CA GLN A 421 32.74 4.45 -0.48
C GLN A 421 31.31 5.02 -0.54
N ALA A 422 30.38 4.35 -1.21
CA ALA A 422 28.99 4.79 -1.37
C ALA A 422 28.09 4.39 -0.20
N ALA A 423 28.49 3.39 0.59
CA ALA A 423 27.69 2.89 1.69
C ALA A 423 27.32 4.00 2.71
N PRO A 424 26.07 3.98 3.23
CA PRO A 424 25.65 4.84 4.34
C PRO A 424 26.50 4.62 5.59
N GLN A 425 26.50 5.60 6.48
CA GLN A 425 27.37 5.61 7.68
C GLN A 425 27.14 4.40 8.60
N LYS A 426 25.88 3.98 8.78
CA LYS A 426 25.47 2.87 9.66
C LYS A 426 25.07 1.62 8.88
N GLY A 427 25.19 1.63 7.55
CA GLY A 427 24.92 0.48 6.68
C GLY A 427 23.48 0.39 6.16
N PHE A 428 23.08 -0.83 5.80
CA PHE A 428 21.81 -1.13 5.13
C PHE A 428 20.90 -2.02 5.99
N ALA A 429 19.60 -1.76 5.92
CA ALA A 429 18.53 -2.70 6.25
C ALA A 429 17.79 -3.05 4.96
N ILE A 430 17.67 -4.34 4.63
CA ILE A 430 17.02 -4.82 3.40
C ILE A 430 15.99 -5.87 3.78
N SER A 431 14.72 -5.67 3.38
CA SER A 431 13.64 -6.64 3.63
C SER A 431 13.02 -7.06 2.31
N TYR A 432 12.85 -8.36 2.11
CA TYR A 432 12.35 -8.91 0.85
C TYR A 432 11.73 -10.30 1.08
N GLY A 433 10.87 -10.73 0.16
CA GLY A 433 10.23 -12.04 0.20
C GLY A 433 11.04 -13.11 -0.52
N SER A 434 11.02 -14.35 -0.01
CA SER A 434 11.73 -15.47 -0.66
C SER A 434 11.12 -15.88 -2.00
N GLU A 435 9.83 -15.58 -2.20
CA GLU A 435 9.07 -15.98 -3.38
C GLU A 435 9.11 -14.91 -4.48
N GLU A 436 9.82 -13.80 -4.29
CA GLU A 436 9.84 -12.68 -5.23
C GLU A 436 10.67 -12.98 -6.48
N VAL A 437 10.26 -12.45 -7.64
CA VAL A 437 11.06 -12.50 -8.88
C VAL A 437 12.45 -11.89 -8.71
N LEU A 438 12.59 -10.93 -7.77
CA LEU A 438 13.82 -10.19 -7.50
C LEU A 438 14.71 -10.84 -6.42
N ALA A 439 14.24 -11.90 -5.74
CA ALA A 439 14.90 -12.44 -4.55
C ALA A 439 16.36 -12.86 -4.81
N SER A 440 16.64 -13.48 -5.96
CA SER A 440 18.00 -13.90 -6.32
C SER A 440 18.96 -12.71 -6.43
N ASP A 441 18.56 -11.64 -7.12
CA ASP A 441 19.42 -10.48 -7.31
C ASP A 441 19.58 -9.65 -6.03
N ILE A 442 18.60 -9.71 -5.12
CA ILE A 442 18.71 -9.12 -3.79
C ILE A 442 19.73 -9.89 -2.95
N ARG A 443 19.75 -11.23 -3.00
CA ARG A 443 20.80 -12.04 -2.35
C ARG A 443 22.19 -11.67 -2.89
N ASP A 444 22.35 -11.59 -4.21
CA ASP A 444 23.61 -11.17 -4.85
C ASP A 444 24.05 -9.77 -4.40
N LEU A 445 23.11 -8.82 -4.27
CA LEU A 445 23.41 -7.48 -3.75
C LEU A 445 23.87 -7.53 -2.28
N VAL A 446 23.21 -8.32 -1.43
CA VAL A 446 23.58 -8.47 -0.02
C VAL A 446 25.01 -9.03 0.10
N GLU A 447 25.32 -10.09 -0.65
CA GLU A 447 26.66 -10.69 -0.67
C GLU A 447 27.73 -9.69 -1.17
N LEU A 448 27.42 -8.93 -2.21
CA LEU A 448 28.29 -7.87 -2.72
C LEU A 448 28.56 -6.79 -1.66
N LEU A 449 27.54 -6.34 -0.95
CA LEU A 449 27.70 -5.33 0.10
C LEU A 449 28.50 -5.88 1.30
N HIS A 450 28.25 -7.13 1.71
CA HIS A 450 29.04 -7.81 2.75
C HIS A 450 30.52 -7.93 2.35
N SER A 451 30.80 -8.39 1.12
CA SER A 451 32.18 -8.49 0.60
C SER A 451 32.86 -7.12 0.49
N SER A 452 32.09 -6.03 0.42
CA SER A 452 32.58 -4.66 0.48
C SER A 452 32.89 -4.14 1.88
N GLY A 453 32.72 -4.97 2.92
CA GLY A 453 32.93 -4.61 4.31
C GLY A 453 31.83 -3.71 4.87
N VAL A 454 30.66 -3.69 4.23
CA VAL A 454 29.52 -2.86 4.63
C VAL A 454 28.61 -3.64 5.57
N ARG A 455 28.15 -2.99 6.65
CA ARG A 455 27.12 -3.57 7.53
C ARG A 455 25.80 -3.67 6.78
N VAL A 456 25.26 -4.89 6.67
CA VAL A 456 23.94 -5.14 6.08
C VAL A 456 23.17 -6.08 6.98
N VAL A 457 21.95 -5.68 7.34
CA VAL A 457 20.95 -6.54 7.97
C VAL A 457 19.90 -6.86 6.90
N ALA A 458 19.84 -8.13 6.48
CA ALA A 458 18.91 -8.58 5.46
C ALA A 458 17.88 -9.53 6.08
N ASP A 459 16.59 -9.22 5.88
CA ASP A 459 15.46 -10.03 6.30
C ASP A 459 14.81 -10.63 5.03
N GLU A 460 15.11 -11.91 4.77
CA GLU A 460 14.42 -12.71 3.75
C GLU A 460 13.23 -13.43 4.40
N ASP A 461 12.01 -13.05 4.05
CA ASP A 461 10.79 -13.64 4.62
C ASP A 461 10.26 -14.78 3.76
N GLU A 462 10.26 -15.97 4.35
CA GLU A 462 9.81 -17.20 3.70
C GLU A 462 8.32 -17.12 3.32
N GLY A 463 8.03 -17.36 2.04
CA GLY A 463 6.65 -17.42 1.52
C GLY A 463 6.02 -16.05 1.24
N GLU A 464 6.76 -14.96 1.42
CA GLU A 464 6.29 -13.60 1.14
C GLU A 464 6.58 -13.17 -0.32
N VAL A 465 5.73 -12.29 -0.85
CA VAL A 465 5.72 -11.81 -2.25
C VAL A 465 6.33 -10.41 -2.39
N HIS A 466 6.37 -9.88 -3.61
CA HIS A 466 7.05 -8.61 -3.90
C HIS A 466 6.59 -7.48 -2.99
N ALA A 467 7.55 -6.74 -2.43
CA ALA A 467 7.34 -5.61 -1.54
C ALA A 467 6.37 -5.93 -0.38
N TRP A 468 6.44 -7.15 0.19
CA TRP A 468 5.53 -7.59 1.25
C TRP A 468 5.38 -6.63 2.45
N PRO A 469 6.38 -5.84 2.88
CA PRO A 469 6.18 -4.87 3.96
C PRO A 469 5.18 -3.77 3.60
N VAL A 470 5.11 -3.40 2.31
CA VAL A 470 4.13 -2.45 1.78
C VAL A 470 2.83 -3.19 1.45
N ALA A 471 2.91 -4.31 0.72
CA ALA A 471 1.74 -5.07 0.30
C ALA A 471 0.94 -5.60 1.50
N GLY A 472 1.61 -6.12 2.52
CA GLY A 472 1.03 -6.58 3.77
C GLY A 472 0.18 -5.51 4.46
N LEU A 473 0.55 -4.24 4.36
CA LEU A 473 -0.27 -3.14 4.90
C LEU A 473 -1.64 -3.05 4.23
N PHE A 474 -1.75 -3.38 2.95
CA PHE A 474 -3.03 -3.34 2.23
C PHE A 474 -3.79 -4.67 2.27
N LEU A 475 -3.06 -5.78 2.39
CA LEU A 475 -3.58 -7.13 2.23
C LEU A 475 -3.91 -7.81 3.56
N GLY A 476 -3.14 -7.53 4.61
CA GLY A 476 -3.21 -8.26 5.87
C GLY A 476 -4.61 -8.26 6.47
N SER A 477 -5.04 -9.41 6.99
CA SER A 477 -6.36 -9.57 7.61
C SER A 477 -6.50 -8.95 9.01
N THR A 478 -5.40 -8.75 9.73
CA THR A 478 -5.39 -8.21 11.10
C THR A 478 -4.51 -6.97 11.22
N LYS A 479 -4.72 -6.15 12.26
CA LYS A 479 -3.86 -4.98 12.54
C LYS A 479 -2.39 -5.37 12.60
N GLU A 480 -2.06 -6.39 13.40
CA GLU A 480 -0.68 -6.84 13.57
C GLU A 480 -0.07 -7.38 12.28
N SER A 481 -0.82 -8.17 11.50
CA SER A 481 -0.33 -8.66 10.20
C SER A 481 0.01 -7.50 9.25
N ARG A 482 -0.85 -6.49 9.19
CA ARG A 482 -0.70 -5.35 8.28
C ARG A 482 0.49 -4.46 8.59
N ILE A 483 0.75 -4.23 9.87
CA ILE A 483 1.86 -3.38 10.29
C ILE A 483 3.15 -4.16 10.50
N ARG A 484 3.14 -5.51 10.42
CA ARG A 484 4.28 -6.38 10.70
C ARG A 484 5.53 -5.97 9.94
N GLY A 485 5.41 -5.74 8.64
CA GLY A 485 6.54 -5.35 7.78
C GLY A 485 7.05 -3.95 8.11
N ALA A 486 6.17 -2.96 8.16
CA ALA A 486 6.53 -1.58 8.51
C ALA A 486 7.14 -1.48 9.93
N ARG A 487 6.63 -2.26 10.90
CA ARG A 487 7.15 -2.32 12.26
C ARG A 487 8.56 -2.89 12.28
N ARG A 488 8.79 -4.03 11.63
CA ARG A 488 10.12 -4.64 11.53
C ARG A 488 11.11 -3.67 10.89
N MET A 489 10.71 -3.00 9.81
CA MET A 489 11.50 -1.96 9.16
C MET A 489 11.91 -0.85 10.14
N VAL A 490 10.95 -0.31 10.91
CA VAL A 490 11.22 0.72 11.92
C VAL A 490 12.11 0.21 13.05
N ASP A 491 11.95 -1.04 13.48
CA ASP A 491 12.83 -1.65 14.48
C ASP A 491 14.27 -1.79 13.97
N ARG A 492 14.47 -2.14 12.68
CA ARG A 492 15.80 -2.15 12.05
C ARG A 492 16.41 -0.75 11.96
N ILE A 493 15.60 0.25 11.62
CA ILE A 493 16.03 1.65 11.59
C ILE A 493 16.48 2.09 12.99
N ALA A 494 15.67 1.84 14.02
CA ALA A 494 16.00 2.18 15.39
C ALA A 494 17.29 1.47 15.86
N GLY A 495 17.43 0.17 15.60
CA GLY A 495 18.63 -0.58 15.97
C GLY A 495 19.91 -0.04 15.32
N LEU A 496 19.86 0.40 14.06
CA LEU A 496 21.04 0.94 13.37
C LEU A 496 21.35 2.41 13.73
N MET A 497 20.32 3.21 14.02
CA MET A 497 20.45 4.65 14.24
C MET A 497 20.62 5.04 15.71
N VAL A 498 20.15 4.22 16.66
CA VAL A 498 20.20 4.50 18.11
C VAL A 498 21.36 3.77 18.79
N GLU A 499 21.71 2.55 18.38
CA GLU A 499 22.72 1.72 19.07
C GLU A 499 24.17 2.02 18.66
N ALA A 500 24.46 3.19 18.07
CA ALA A 500 25.72 3.40 17.35
C ALA A 500 26.37 4.77 17.52
#